data_AF-A0A3A9ZTL8-F1
#
_entry.id   AF-A0A3A9ZTL8-F1
#
_cell.length_a   1.000
_cell.length_b   1.000
_cell.length_c   1.000
_cell.angle_alpha   90.00
_cell.angle_beta   90.00
_cell.angle_gamma   90.00
#
_symmetry.space_group_name_H-M   'P 1'
#
loop_
_entity.id
_entity.type
_entity.pdbx_description
1 polymer ?
#
loop_
_entity_poly.entity_id
_entity_poly.type
_entity_poly.pdbx_seq_one_letter_code
_entity_poly.pdbx_strand_id
1 'polypeptide(L)'
;LMGQVRTAVHATAGAAPGEVLERANRLLTDLNPGLFTSCVYVHLNLRTRRALLANAGHPPPLLRHPDGRVTALRVEPGPLLGVMPGAVYPVLDVDLPAGSVLVLYTDGLIETPGEDLDASVAGLARAVAAVPEDAPVDALADELLAGVQARVRVRNDDIALLVLSLG
;
A
#
# COMPACT_ATOMS: atom_id res chain seq x y z
N LEU A 1 1.00 18.02 -7.01
CA LEU A 1 0.34 16.70 -7.07
C LEU A 1 0.13 16.11 -5.66
N MET A 2 1.17 15.57 -5.01
CA MET A 2 1.08 14.88 -3.71
C MET A 2 0.36 15.67 -2.59
N GLY A 3 0.62 16.98 -2.47
CA GLY A 3 -0.02 17.81 -1.44
C GLY A 3 -1.54 17.99 -1.58
N GLN A 4 -2.06 17.94 -2.81
CA GLN A 4 -3.50 18.04 -3.08
C GLN A 4 -4.21 16.71 -2.76
N VAL A 5 -3.64 15.60 -3.22
CA VAL A 5 -4.14 14.24 -2.93
C VAL A 5 -4.18 14.01 -1.43
N ARG A 6 -3.09 14.31 -0.73
CA ARG A 6 -3.02 14.21 0.73
C ARG A 6 -4.14 15.01 1.40
N THR A 7 -4.34 16.26 0.98
CA THR A 7 -5.41 17.11 1.52
C THR A 7 -6.79 16.52 1.26
N ALA A 8 -7.07 16.02 0.05
CA ALA A 8 -8.35 15.40 -0.30
C ALA A 8 -8.63 14.14 0.54
N VAL A 9 -7.64 13.27 0.72
CA VAL A 9 -7.76 12.08 1.57
C VAL A 9 -7.96 12.47 3.05
N HIS A 10 -7.20 13.43 3.57
CA HIS A 10 -7.37 13.89 4.95
C HIS A 10 -8.73 14.54 5.20
N ALA A 11 -9.24 15.36 4.27
CA ALA A 11 -10.53 16.02 4.39
C ALA A 11 -11.71 15.05 4.41
N THR A 12 -11.50 13.83 3.92
CA THR A 12 -12.55 12.79 3.80
C THR A 12 -12.38 11.66 4.81
N ALA A 13 -11.31 11.70 5.62
CA ALA A 13 -11.01 10.71 6.64
C ALA A 13 -12.12 10.61 7.70
N GLY A 14 -12.27 9.43 8.29
CA GLY A 14 -13.29 9.12 9.30
C GLY A 14 -14.48 8.32 8.75
N ALA A 15 -14.61 8.17 7.43
CA ALA A 15 -15.54 7.25 6.79
C ALA A 15 -14.92 5.86 6.57
N ALA A 16 -15.71 4.91 6.04
CA ALA A 16 -15.19 3.62 5.60
C ALA A 16 -14.17 3.81 4.45
N PRO A 17 -13.12 2.98 4.32
CA PRO A 17 -12.05 3.15 3.33
C PRO A 17 -12.52 3.40 1.89
N GLY A 18 -13.53 2.65 1.42
CA GLY A 18 -14.10 2.84 0.09
C GLY A 18 -14.67 4.26 -0.09
N GLU A 19 -15.49 4.72 0.86
CA GLU A 19 -16.07 6.07 0.83
C GLU A 19 -15.02 7.18 0.90
N VAL A 20 -13.92 6.98 1.64
CA VAL A 20 -12.80 7.92 1.67
C VAL A 20 -12.22 8.09 0.27
N LEU A 21 -11.95 6.98 -0.43
CA LEU A 21 -11.43 7.02 -1.80
C LEU A 21 -12.45 7.58 -2.80
N GLU A 22 -13.74 7.25 -2.68
CA GLU A 22 -14.80 7.81 -3.53
C GLU A 22 -14.88 9.34 -3.41
N ARG A 23 -14.86 9.85 -2.19
CA ARG A 23 -14.91 11.29 -1.92
C ARG A 23 -13.62 11.99 -2.35
N ALA A 24 -12.46 11.38 -2.09
CA ALA A 24 -11.18 11.91 -2.55
C ALA A 24 -11.11 11.96 -4.08
N ASN A 25 -11.56 10.89 -4.76
CA ASN A 25 -11.66 10.83 -6.22
C ASN A 25 -12.53 11.96 -6.77
N ARG A 26 -13.72 12.17 -6.19
CA ARG A 26 -14.61 13.27 -6.58
C ARG A 26 -13.97 14.64 -6.43
N LEU A 27 -13.31 14.90 -5.30
CA LEU A 27 -12.60 16.16 -5.09
C LEU A 27 -11.51 16.38 -6.14
N LEU A 28 -10.78 15.33 -6.51
CA LEU A 28 -9.74 15.41 -7.53
C LEU A 28 -10.30 15.64 -8.93
N THR A 29 -11.38 14.95 -9.30
CA THR A 29 -12.04 15.15 -10.60
C THR A 29 -12.66 16.54 -10.74
N ASP A 30 -13.18 17.10 -9.64
CA ASP A 30 -13.86 18.40 -9.65
C ASP A 30 -12.88 19.58 -9.60
N LEU A 31 -11.80 19.47 -8.81
CA LEU A 31 -10.89 20.59 -8.55
C LEU A 31 -9.72 20.66 -9.54
N ASN A 32 -9.29 19.54 -10.11
CA ASN A 32 -8.15 19.51 -11.02
C ASN A 32 -8.26 18.38 -12.07
N PRO A 33 -9.11 18.56 -13.09
CA PRO A 33 -9.25 17.58 -14.16
C PRO A 33 -7.90 17.30 -14.84
N GLY A 34 -7.48 16.03 -14.85
CA GLY A 34 -6.18 15.59 -15.38
C GLY A 34 -5.14 15.25 -14.31
N LEU A 35 -5.42 15.54 -13.03
CA LEU A 35 -4.62 15.06 -11.90
C LEU A 35 -5.06 13.65 -11.50
N PHE A 36 -4.18 12.67 -11.62
CA PHE A 36 -4.46 11.30 -11.16
C PHE A 36 -3.30 10.67 -10.41
N THR A 37 -3.60 9.70 -9.54
CA THR A 37 -2.60 8.99 -8.75
C THR A 37 -3.11 7.66 -8.22
N SER A 38 -2.19 6.75 -7.89
CA SER A 38 -2.53 5.54 -7.16
C SER A 38 -2.71 5.84 -5.67
N CYS A 39 -3.56 5.08 -4.98
CA CYS A 39 -3.71 5.21 -3.53
C CYS A 39 -4.20 3.91 -2.91
N VAL A 40 -3.59 3.50 -1.80
CA VAL A 40 -4.18 2.53 -0.88
C VAL A 40 -4.54 3.23 0.42
N TYR A 41 -5.75 2.98 0.91
CA TYR A 41 -6.21 3.48 2.21
C TYR A 41 -6.51 2.30 3.13
N VAL A 42 -5.91 2.34 4.33
CA VAL A 42 -6.03 1.27 5.33
C VAL A 42 -6.55 1.86 6.63
N HIS A 43 -7.69 1.35 7.09
CA HIS A 43 -8.22 1.62 8.41
C HIS A 43 -7.89 0.44 9.33
N LEU A 44 -7.05 0.68 10.32
CA LEU A 44 -6.61 -0.31 11.30
C LEU A 44 -7.41 -0.19 12.60
N ASN A 45 -8.05 -1.27 13.01
CA ASN A 45 -8.59 -1.41 14.35
C ASN A 45 -7.68 -2.32 15.17
N LEU A 46 -6.78 -1.71 15.94
CA LEU A 46 -5.80 -2.44 16.75
C LEU A 46 -6.44 -3.22 17.91
N ARG A 47 -7.61 -2.80 18.40
CA ARG A 47 -8.33 -3.51 19.47
C ARG A 47 -8.94 -4.81 18.96
N THR A 48 -9.56 -4.79 17.78
CA THR A 48 -10.17 -5.98 17.18
C THR A 48 -9.22 -6.74 16.27
N ARG A 49 -8.01 -6.22 16.02
CA ARG A 49 -7.01 -6.80 15.12
C ARG A 49 -7.58 -7.05 13.72
N ARG A 50 -8.22 -6.01 13.16
CA ARG A 50 -8.80 -6.03 11.81
C ARG A 50 -8.27 -4.85 11.01
N ALA A 51 -8.10 -5.06 9.71
CA ALA A 51 -7.82 -4.01 8.73
C ALA A 51 -8.93 -3.98 7.68
N LEU A 52 -9.41 -2.78 7.38
CA LEU A 52 -10.24 -2.53 6.20
C LEU A 52 -9.39 -1.78 5.18
N LEU A 53 -9.35 -2.27 3.94
CA LEU A 53 -8.52 -1.73 2.87
C LEU A 53 -9.36 -1.38 1.65
N ALA A 54 -9.11 -0.23 1.05
CA ALA A 54 -9.57 0.11 -0.29
C ALA A 54 -8.37 0.51 -1.15
N ASN A 55 -8.40 0.16 -2.44
CA ASN A 55 -7.27 0.35 -3.33
C ASN A 55 -7.69 0.98 -4.68
N ALA A 56 -7.08 2.12 -4.99
CA ALA A 56 -7.17 2.84 -6.25
C ALA A 56 -5.87 2.64 -7.07
N GLY A 57 -5.70 1.47 -7.68
CA GLY A 57 -4.60 1.13 -8.59
C GLY A 57 -3.18 1.16 -7.99
N HIS A 58 -3.06 1.05 -6.67
CA HIS A 58 -1.77 0.97 -5.97
C HIS A 58 -1.29 -0.48 -5.82
N PRO A 59 0.03 -0.76 -5.77
CA PRO A 59 0.52 -2.09 -5.47
C PRO A 59 -0.07 -2.66 -4.17
N PRO A 60 -0.36 -3.97 -4.10
CA PRO A 60 -1.03 -4.55 -2.93
C PRO A 60 -0.08 -4.52 -1.71
N PRO A 61 -0.56 -4.08 -0.53
CA PRO A 61 0.19 -4.22 0.71
C PRO A 61 0.55 -5.68 0.98
N LEU A 62 1.64 -5.90 1.72
CA LEU A 62 2.03 -7.24 2.14
C LEU A 62 1.71 -7.43 3.62
N LEU A 63 1.15 -8.59 3.95
CA LEU A 63 0.95 -9.05 5.31
C LEU A 63 1.81 -10.28 5.55
N ARG A 64 2.80 -10.14 6.44
CA ARG A 64 3.52 -11.26 7.01
C ARG A 64 2.75 -11.77 8.21
N HIS A 65 2.38 -13.04 8.16
CA HIS A 65 1.70 -13.77 9.23
C HIS A 65 2.70 -14.21 10.30
N PRO A 66 2.24 -14.58 11.50
CA PRO A 66 3.12 -15.00 12.59
C PRO A 66 3.90 -16.28 12.31
N ASP A 67 3.46 -17.08 11.35
CA ASP A 67 4.13 -18.30 10.86
C ASP A 67 5.17 -18.01 9.75
N GLY A 68 5.49 -16.73 9.53
CA GLY A 68 6.44 -16.27 8.52
C GLY A 68 5.87 -16.21 7.10
N ARG A 69 4.67 -16.75 6.84
CA ARG A 69 4.02 -16.70 5.52
C ARG A 69 3.71 -15.26 5.14
N VAL A 70 3.97 -14.88 3.89
CA VAL A 70 3.64 -13.53 3.37
C VAL A 70 2.51 -13.62 2.36
N THR A 71 1.49 -12.78 2.52
CA THR A 71 0.37 -12.65 1.58
C THR A 71 0.27 -11.23 1.05
N ALA A 72 0.13 -11.09 -0.26
CA ALA A 72 -0.27 -9.82 -0.87
C ALA A 72 -1.78 -9.59 -0.68
N LEU A 73 -2.14 -8.49 -0.04
CA LEU A 73 -3.54 -8.11 0.23
C LEU A 73 -4.17 -7.49 -1.01
N ARG A 74 -4.61 -8.35 -1.93
CA ARG A 74 -5.24 -7.94 -3.18
C ARG A 74 -6.72 -7.64 -2.95
N VAL A 75 -7.06 -6.37 -3.14
CA VAL A 75 -8.45 -5.90 -3.27
C VAL A 75 -8.80 -5.90 -4.76
N GLU A 76 -10.07 -6.09 -5.10
CA GLU A 76 -10.54 -5.78 -6.45
C GLU A 76 -10.19 -4.32 -6.78
N PRO A 77 -9.36 -4.06 -7.81
CA PRO A 77 -8.78 -2.75 -8.00
C PRO A 77 -9.82 -1.77 -8.54
N GLY A 78 -10.03 -0.66 -7.82
CA GLY A 78 -10.69 0.52 -8.38
C GLY A 78 -9.76 1.30 -9.30
N PRO A 79 -10.28 2.19 -10.17
CA PRO A 79 -9.46 3.04 -11.04
C PRO A 79 -8.59 3.99 -10.21
N LEU A 80 -7.49 4.48 -10.79
CA LEU A 80 -6.69 5.54 -10.16
C LEU A 80 -7.57 6.72 -9.74
N LEU A 81 -7.25 7.35 -8.61
CA LEU A 81 -7.96 8.55 -8.15
C LEU A 81 -7.84 9.64 -9.21
N GLY A 82 -8.91 10.39 -9.45
CA GLY A 82 -8.96 11.49 -10.41
C GLY A 82 -9.25 11.09 -11.86
N VAL A 83 -9.36 9.80 -12.17
CA VAL A 83 -9.59 9.31 -13.55
C VAL A 83 -11.07 9.20 -13.91
N MET A 84 -11.86 8.56 -13.05
CA MET A 84 -13.24 8.22 -13.36
C MET A 84 -14.19 8.82 -12.30
N PRO A 85 -14.95 9.87 -12.64
CA PRO A 85 -15.99 10.40 -11.75
C PRO A 85 -16.99 9.31 -11.36
N GLY A 86 -17.35 9.25 -10.07
CA GLY A 86 -18.30 8.24 -9.57
C GLY A 86 -17.74 6.81 -9.47
N ALA A 87 -16.43 6.62 -9.59
CA ALA A 87 -15.79 5.33 -9.29
C ALA A 87 -16.13 4.85 -7.87
N VAL A 88 -16.35 3.54 -7.73
CA VAL A 88 -16.54 2.85 -6.45
C VAL A 88 -15.27 2.07 -6.13
N TYR A 89 -14.94 2.00 -4.85
CA TYR A 89 -13.73 1.34 -4.36
C TYR A 89 -14.12 0.22 -3.38
N PRO A 90 -14.08 -1.06 -3.81
CA PRO A 90 -14.37 -2.20 -2.95
C PRO A 90 -13.49 -2.22 -1.70
N VAL A 91 -14.06 -2.72 -0.60
CA VAL A 91 -13.36 -2.86 0.67
C VAL A 91 -13.01 -4.31 0.93
N LEU A 92 -11.73 -4.58 1.17
CA LEU A 92 -11.25 -5.85 1.69
C LEU A 92 -11.17 -5.78 3.22
N ASP A 93 -11.72 -6.77 3.89
CA ASP A 93 -11.63 -6.94 5.34
C ASP A 93 -10.67 -8.09 5.67
N VAL A 94 -9.66 -7.81 6.49
CA VAL A 94 -8.53 -8.70 6.74
C VAL A 94 -8.28 -8.83 8.24
N ASP A 95 -8.09 -10.06 8.69
CA ASP A 95 -7.57 -10.36 10.03
C ASP A 95 -6.09 -9.98 10.15
N LEU A 96 -5.74 -9.38 11.29
CA LEU A 96 -4.39 -9.01 11.65
C LEU A 96 -3.92 -9.74 12.92
N PRO A 97 -3.63 -11.06 12.86
CA PRO A 97 -3.21 -11.83 14.01
C PRO A 97 -2.05 -11.17 14.79
N ALA A 98 -1.99 -11.41 16.10
CA ALA A 98 -0.83 -11.02 16.90
C ALA A 98 0.46 -11.61 16.33
N GLY A 99 1.54 -10.82 16.28
CA GLY A 99 2.80 -11.17 15.63
C GLY A 99 2.83 -10.91 14.13
N SER A 100 1.77 -10.37 13.53
CA SER A 100 1.76 -10.02 12.11
C SER A 100 2.54 -8.73 11.84
N VAL A 101 3.09 -8.63 10.63
CA VAL A 101 3.71 -7.40 10.12
C VAL A 101 3.02 -6.96 8.84
N LEU A 102 2.51 -5.73 8.83
CA LEU A 102 1.92 -5.10 7.66
C LEU A 102 2.95 -4.18 6.99
N VAL A 103 3.13 -4.33 5.68
CA VAL A 103 4.06 -3.56 4.85
C VAL A 103 3.29 -2.82 3.76
N LEU A 104 3.37 -1.48 3.79
CA LEU A 104 2.85 -0.60 2.74
C LEU A 104 4.04 0.11 2.08
N TYR A 105 3.99 0.27 0.77
CA TYR A 105 5.12 0.76 -0.01
C TYR A 105 4.65 1.45 -1.29
N THR A 106 5.40 2.42 -1.79
CA THR A 106 5.20 2.95 -3.14
C THR A 106 5.81 2.03 -4.19
N ASP A 107 5.32 2.12 -5.42
CA ASP A 107 5.86 1.42 -6.59
C ASP A 107 7.36 1.65 -6.79
N GLY A 108 7.91 2.82 -6.42
CA GLY A 108 9.36 3.05 -6.41
C GLY A 108 10.19 2.02 -5.61
N LEU A 109 9.57 1.24 -4.70
CA LEU A 109 10.23 0.13 -4.01
C LEU A 109 10.36 -1.14 -4.88
N ILE A 110 9.47 -1.34 -5.85
CA ILE A 110 9.39 -2.56 -6.66
C ILE A 110 9.59 -2.33 -8.15
N GLU A 111 9.52 -1.08 -8.61
CA GLU A 111 9.57 -0.72 -10.01
C GLU A 111 10.95 -1.02 -10.60
N THR A 112 10.99 -1.98 -11.52
CA THR A 112 12.15 -2.27 -12.35
C THR A 112 11.71 -2.19 -13.81
N PRO A 113 12.35 -1.35 -14.65
CA PRO A 113 11.93 -1.18 -16.04
C PRO A 113 11.89 -2.52 -16.79
N GLY A 114 10.73 -2.83 -17.37
CA GLY A 114 10.53 -4.06 -18.15
C GLY A 114 10.20 -5.31 -17.33
N GLU A 115 10.08 -5.22 -16.01
CA GLU A 115 9.56 -6.30 -15.18
C GLU A 115 8.04 -6.23 -15.04
N ASP A 116 7.43 -7.40 -14.92
CA ASP A 116 6.01 -7.54 -14.61
C ASP A 116 5.73 -7.16 -13.14
N LEU A 117 4.70 -6.34 -12.91
CA LEU A 117 4.38 -5.82 -11.58
C LEU A 117 4.09 -6.94 -10.57
N ASP A 118 3.39 -8.01 -10.99
CA ASP A 118 3.09 -9.12 -10.10
C ASP A 118 4.34 -9.93 -9.76
N ALA A 119 5.28 -10.07 -10.71
CA ALA A 119 6.59 -10.66 -10.45
C ALA A 119 7.41 -9.82 -9.45
N SER A 120 7.41 -8.49 -9.57
CA SER A 120 8.10 -7.58 -8.66
C SER A 120 7.49 -7.61 -7.24
N VAL A 121 6.15 -7.61 -7.13
CA VAL A 121 5.43 -7.81 -5.85
C VAL A 121 5.78 -9.16 -5.23
N ALA A 122 5.82 -10.24 -6.02
CA ALA A 122 6.21 -11.56 -5.54
C ALA A 122 7.68 -11.58 -5.07
N GLY A 123 8.56 -10.84 -5.75
CA GLY A 123 9.95 -10.63 -5.33
C GLY A 123 10.06 -9.93 -3.99
N LEU A 124 9.26 -8.88 -3.77
CA LEU A 124 9.20 -8.18 -2.48
C LEU A 124 8.66 -9.10 -1.38
N ALA A 125 7.61 -9.88 -1.65
CA ALA A 125 7.07 -10.84 -0.69
C ALA A 125 8.10 -11.89 -0.26
N ARG A 126 8.94 -12.38 -1.19
CA ARG A 126 10.06 -13.27 -0.85
C ARG A 126 11.11 -12.60 0.02
N ALA A 127 11.43 -11.32 -0.24
CA ALA A 127 12.38 -10.57 0.59
C ALA A 127 11.84 -10.39 2.02
N VAL A 128 10.56 -10.04 2.18
CA VAL A 128 9.90 -9.96 3.50
C VAL A 128 9.95 -11.31 4.23
N ALA A 129 9.69 -12.41 3.53
CA ALA A 129 9.69 -13.76 4.12
C ALA A 129 11.10 -14.24 4.53
N ALA A 130 12.15 -13.71 3.90
CA ALA A 130 13.53 -14.11 4.17
C ALA A 130 14.10 -13.51 5.46
N VAL A 131 13.51 -12.41 5.95
CA VAL A 131 13.91 -11.79 7.22
C VAL A 131 13.40 -12.65 8.38
N PRO A 132 14.22 -12.94 9.41
CA PRO A 132 13.79 -13.73 10.58
C PRO A 132 12.52 -13.18 11.26
N GLU A 133 11.72 -14.06 11.87
CA GLU A 133 10.44 -13.71 12.53
C GLU A 133 10.66 -12.85 13.78
N ASP A 134 11.75 -13.10 14.49
CA ASP A 134 12.19 -12.39 15.69
C ASP A 134 13.03 -11.14 15.40
N ALA A 135 13.28 -10.84 14.12
CA ALA A 135 14.02 -9.65 13.73
C ALA A 135 13.27 -8.37 14.13
N PRO A 136 13.97 -7.32 14.60
CA PRO A 136 13.38 -6.01 14.80
C PRO A 136 12.74 -5.48 13.52
N VAL A 137 11.63 -4.75 13.66
CA VAL A 137 10.89 -4.18 12.52
C VAL A 137 11.76 -3.25 11.65
N ASP A 138 12.70 -2.54 12.27
CA ASP A 138 13.63 -1.65 11.59
C ASP A 138 14.62 -2.44 10.72
N ALA A 139 15.05 -3.63 11.15
CA ALA A 139 15.92 -4.49 10.36
C ALA A 139 15.21 -5.02 9.11
N LEU A 140 13.89 -5.29 9.20
CA LEU A 140 13.08 -5.61 8.02
C LEU A 140 13.05 -4.41 7.05
N ALA A 141 12.79 -3.20 7.55
CA ALA A 141 12.74 -2.02 6.69
C ALA A 141 14.10 -1.76 5.99
N ASP A 142 15.20 -1.88 6.73
CA ASP A 142 16.56 -1.70 6.22
C ASP A 142 16.89 -2.73 5.13
N GLU A 143 16.55 -4.00 5.34
CA GLU A 143 16.79 -5.07 4.35
C GLU A 143 16.01 -4.81 3.05
N LEU A 144 14.74 -4.42 3.16
CA LEU A 144 13.92 -4.10 1.98
C LEU A 144 14.49 -2.91 1.20
N LEU A 145 14.95 -1.85 1.89
CA LEU A 145 15.55 -0.68 1.25
C LEU A 145 16.91 -0.99 0.63
N ALA A 146 17.75 -1.78 1.30
CA ALA A 146 19.05 -2.21 0.79
C ALA A 146 18.91 -3.07 -0.48
N GLY A 147 17.92 -3.97 -0.51
CA GLY A 147 17.61 -4.81 -1.66
C GLY A 147 17.29 -4.01 -2.93
N VAL A 148 16.61 -2.86 -2.79
CA VAL A 148 16.32 -1.97 -3.92
C VAL A 148 17.56 -1.23 -4.41
N GLN A 149 18.38 -0.71 -3.48
CA GLN A 149 19.63 -0.01 -3.82
C GLN A 149 20.60 -0.90 -4.59
N ALA A 150 20.62 -2.21 -4.30
CA ALA A 150 21.47 -3.16 -5.00
C ALA A 150 21.02 -3.45 -6.46
N ARG A 151 19.72 -3.29 -6.77
CA ARG A 151 19.14 -3.66 -8.07
C ARG A 151 19.11 -2.50 -9.07
N VAL A 152 18.95 -1.27 -8.60
CA VAL A 152 18.65 -0.12 -9.47
C VAL A 152 19.82 0.88 -9.48
N ARG A 153 20.45 1.07 -10.66
CA ARG A 153 21.55 2.04 -10.84
C ARG A 153 21.07 3.49 -11.06
N VAL A 154 19.86 3.67 -11.58
CA VAL A 154 19.23 4.97 -11.83
C VAL A 154 17.79 4.90 -11.34
N ARG A 155 17.46 5.71 -10.34
CA ARG A 155 16.12 5.76 -9.73
C ARG A 155 15.23 6.71 -10.53
N ASN A 156 14.01 6.26 -10.83
CA ASN A 156 13.03 7.05 -11.57
C ASN A 156 11.89 7.57 -10.69
N ASP A 157 11.67 7.02 -9.49
CA ASP A 157 10.57 7.42 -8.61
C ASP A 157 10.94 7.41 -7.10
N ASP A 158 10.10 8.07 -6.30
CA ASP A 158 10.22 8.20 -4.86
C ASP A 158 9.85 6.89 -4.13
N ILE A 159 10.61 6.58 -3.07
CA ILE A 159 10.33 5.43 -2.20
C ILE A 159 9.76 5.91 -0.88
N ALA A 160 8.55 5.43 -0.56
CA ALA A 160 8.03 5.42 0.79
C ALA A 160 7.77 3.99 1.23
N LEU A 161 8.15 3.67 2.46
CA LEU A 161 7.96 2.37 3.09
C LEU A 161 7.40 2.60 4.49
N LEU A 162 6.30 1.93 4.83
CA LEU A 162 5.72 1.88 6.15
C LEU A 162 5.61 0.43 6.59
N VAL A 163 6.26 0.10 7.70
CA VAL A 163 6.22 -1.23 8.31
C VAL A 163 5.57 -1.12 9.68
N LEU A 164 4.53 -1.91 9.93
CA LEU A 164 3.80 -1.94 11.19
C LEU A 164 3.81 -3.35 11.77
N SER A 165 4.42 -3.49 12.95
CA SER A 165 4.36 -4.72 13.74
C SER A 165 3.17 -4.69 14.70
N LEU A 166 2.43 -5.79 14.76
CA LEU A 166 1.19 -5.93 15.55
C LEU A 166 1.43 -6.90 16.70
N GLY A 167 1.85 -6.38 17.86
CA GLY A 167 2.07 -7.14 19.10
C GLY A 167 0.82 -7.71 19.78
#